data_AF-A0A954XZD2-F1
#
_entry.id   AF-A0A954XZD2-F1
#
_cell.length_a   1.000
_cell.length_b   1.000
_cell.length_c   1.000
_cell.angle_alpha   90.00
_cell.angle_beta   90.00
_cell.angle_gamma   90.00
#
_symmetry.space_group_name_H-M   'P 1'
#
loop_
_entity.id
_entity.type
_entity.pdbx_description
1 polymer ?
#
loop_
_entity_poly.entity_id
_entity_poly.type
_entity_poly.pdbx_seq_one_letter_code
_entity_poly.pdbx_strand_id
1 'polypeptide(L)'
;MLEPSHDNPSPWVLLIADGSENFADLGSSQAQSLSNGGNETIFFWCSDTVMATEMLCFRDGREAWSIQYDCENNAKQPAMNGDVPQIAHEILKDLRAKQQADAGADYIYDLTAELGRSVVGFRHDTDLERDDPEPFQVLSEPVKRPQAWWRF
;
A
#
# COMPACT_ATOMS: atom_id res chain seq x y z
N MET A 1 21.11 -31.27 16.97
CA MET A 1 21.11 -29.82 17.29
C MET A 1 21.05 -29.13 15.95
N LEU A 2 19.85 -28.72 15.53
CA LEU A 2 19.64 -28.05 14.25
C LEU A 2 19.86 -26.56 14.51
N GLU A 3 20.85 -25.98 13.85
CA GLU A 3 21.07 -24.54 13.80
C GLU A 3 19.80 -23.86 13.23
N PRO A 4 19.37 -22.71 13.77
CA PRO A 4 18.26 -21.97 13.19
C PRO A 4 18.68 -21.42 11.82
N SER A 5 17.92 -21.79 10.78
CA SER A 5 18.08 -21.29 9.43
C SER A 5 17.89 -19.78 9.37
N HIS A 6 18.81 -19.11 8.69
CA HIS A 6 18.80 -17.68 8.40
C HIS A 6 17.41 -17.14 8.05
N ASP A 7 17.03 -16.10 8.79
CA ASP A 7 16.04 -15.07 8.46
C ASP A 7 15.70 -14.99 6.98
N ASN A 8 14.55 -15.53 6.60
CA ASN A 8 13.86 -15.11 5.39
C ASN A 8 12.56 -14.45 5.87
N PRO A 9 12.50 -13.12 6.04
CA PRO A 9 11.20 -12.46 6.21
C PRO A 9 10.39 -12.85 4.97
N SER A 10 9.27 -13.55 5.17
CA SER A 10 8.42 -13.97 4.06
C SER A 10 8.23 -12.79 3.12
N PRO A 11 8.60 -12.90 1.83
CA PRO A 11 8.50 -11.78 0.92
C PRO A 11 7.02 -11.38 0.83
N TRP A 12 6.75 -10.09 0.96
CA TRP A 12 5.40 -9.56 0.75
C TRP A 12 4.92 -9.94 -0.64
N VAL A 13 3.68 -10.44 -0.73
CA VAL A 13 3.00 -10.64 -2.01
C VAL A 13 2.22 -9.37 -2.32
N LEU A 14 2.56 -8.73 -3.44
CA LEU A 14 1.86 -7.55 -3.94
C LEU A 14 0.70 -7.99 -4.85
N LEU A 15 -0.51 -7.56 -4.52
CA LEU A 15 -1.71 -7.75 -5.35
C LEU A 15 -2.12 -6.40 -5.92
N ILE A 16 -2.14 -6.31 -7.26
CA ILE A 16 -2.62 -5.14 -8.00
C ILE A 16 -3.76 -5.63 -8.91
N ALA A 17 -4.92 -4.98 -8.85
CA ALA A 17 -5.91 -5.09 -9.91
C ALA A 17 -5.85 -3.86 -10.79
N ASP A 18 -5.72 -4.09 -12.09
CA ASP A 18 -5.87 -3.06 -13.12
C ASP A 18 -7.31 -3.05 -13.65
N GLY A 19 -7.82 -1.85 -13.94
CA GLY A 19 -9.15 -1.61 -14.48
C GLY A 19 -10.06 -0.84 -13.52
N SER A 20 -10.49 0.34 -13.95
CA SER A 20 -11.45 1.18 -13.22
C SER A 20 -12.79 0.51 -12.95
N GLU A 21 -13.10 -0.54 -13.72
CA GLU A 21 -14.34 -1.32 -13.58
C GLU A 21 -14.28 -2.38 -12.46
N ASN A 22 -13.08 -2.67 -11.91
CA ASN A 22 -12.86 -3.68 -10.86
C ASN A 22 -12.34 -3.13 -9.52
N PHE A 23 -12.26 -1.80 -9.33
CA PHE A 23 -11.97 -1.20 -8.01
C PHE A 23 -12.98 -1.65 -6.92
N ALA A 24 -14.16 -2.11 -7.32
CA ALA A 24 -15.16 -2.64 -6.40
C ALA A 24 -14.70 -3.92 -5.66
N ASP A 25 -13.76 -4.68 -6.24
CA ASP A 25 -13.45 -6.05 -5.79
C ASP A 25 -12.16 -6.16 -4.97
N LEU A 26 -11.30 -5.13 -4.95
CA LEU A 26 -10.12 -5.07 -4.07
C LEU A 26 -10.21 -3.87 -3.12
N GLY A 27 -10.97 -4.04 -2.05
CA GLY A 27 -11.08 -3.08 -0.96
C GLY A 27 -10.42 -3.57 0.34
N SER A 28 -10.56 -2.76 1.37
CA SER A 28 -10.06 -3.07 2.72
C SER A 28 -10.69 -4.34 3.32
N SER A 29 -11.90 -4.73 2.92
CA SER A 29 -12.55 -5.96 3.37
C SER A 29 -11.89 -7.23 2.82
N GLN A 30 -11.37 -7.19 1.58
CA GLN A 30 -10.56 -8.28 1.02
C GLN A 30 -9.22 -8.37 1.73
N ALA A 31 -8.55 -7.23 1.99
CA ALA A 31 -7.33 -7.21 2.78
C ALA A 31 -7.53 -7.77 4.20
N GLN A 32 -8.62 -7.40 4.85
CA GLN A 32 -9.03 -7.97 6.13
C GLN A 32 -9.22 -9.49 6.03
N SER A 33 -9.92 -9.98 5.01
CA SER A 33 -10.15 -11.41 4.80
C SER A 33 -8.83 -12.18 4.59
N LEU A 34 -7.89 -11.62 3.82
CA LEU A 34 -6.57 -12.21 3.55
C LEU A 34 -5.68 -12.31 4.81
N SER A 35 -5.87 -11.40 5.76
CA SER A 35 -5.15 -11.45 7.04
C SER A 35 -5.58 -12.60 7.96
N ASN A 36 -6.66 -13.32 7.66
CA ASN A 36 -7.06 -14.49 8.45
C ASN A 36 -5.99 -15.59 8.38
N GLY A 37 -5.82 -16.32 9.48
CA GLY A 37 -4.93 -17.48 9.54
C GLY A 37 -3.47 -17.14 9.84
N GLY A 38 -3.22 -16.04 10.56
CA GLY A 38 -1.88 -15.63 10.99
C GLY A 38 -1.10 -14.77 9.98
N ASN A 39 -1.75 -14.32 8.90
CA ASN A 39 -1.14 -13.42 7.93
C ASN A 39 -1.27 -11.96 8.39
N GLU A 40 -0.29 -11.14 8.02
CA GLU A 40 -0.41 -9.69 8.05
C GLU A 40 -0.74 -9.21 6.63
N THR A 41 -1.62 -8.22 6.50
CA THR A 41 -1.96 -7.63 5.20
C THR A 41 -2.01 -6.12 5.32
N ILE A 42 -1.33 -5.45 4.38
CA ILE A 42 -1.39 -4.00 4.23
C ILE A 42 -2.32 -3.67 3.07
N PHE A 43 -3.30 -2.82 3.32
CA PHE A 43 -4.12 -2.16 2.30
C PHE A 43 -3.61 -0.74 2.11
N PHE A 44 -3.46 -0.32 0.86
CA PHE A 44 -3.07 1.05 0.51
C PHE A 44 -3.99 1.57 -0.58
N TRP A 45 -4.49 2.80 -0.37
CA TRP A 45 -5.26 3.56 -1.34
C TRP A 45 -4.71 4.99 -1.40
N CYS A 46 -4.61 5.53 -2.60
CA CYS A 46 -4.28 6.93 -2.82
C CYS A 46 -5.10 7.50 -3.97
N SER A 47 -5.30 8.81 -3.94
CA SER A 47 -5.84 9.56 -5.06
C SER A 47 -5.09 10.87 -5.22
N ASP A 48 -4.44 11.06 -6.36
CA ASP A 48 -3.76 12.32 -6.71
C ASP A 48 -4.76 13.43 -7.05
N THR A 49 -5.99 13.07 -7.45
CA THR A 49 -7.04 14.04 -7.81
C THR A 49 -7.54 14.80 -6.59
N VAL A 50 -7.81 14.08 -5.49
CA VAL A 50 -8.27 14.68 -4.23
C VAL A 50 -7.16 14.79 -3.19
N MET A 51 -5.93 14.36 -3.53
CA MET A 51 -4.76 14.39 -2.65
C MET A 51 -5.04 13.76 -1.27
N ALA A 52 -5.65 12.58 -1.27
CA ALA A 52 -5.90 11.78 -0.08
C ALA A 52 -5.20 10.42 -0.16
N THR A 53 -4.81 9.89 1.01
CA THR A 53 -4.24 8.55 1.15
C THR A 53 -4.79 7.83 2.36
N GLU A 54 -4.82 6.51 2.27
CA GLU A 54 -5.25 5.61 3.33
C GLU A 54 -4.35 4.36 3.34
N MET A 55 -3.87 3.98 4.51
CA MET A 55 -3.12 2.74 4.73
C MET A 55 -3.64 2.04 5.98
N LEU A 56 -3.99 0.76 5.84
CA LEU A 56 -4.48 -0.08 6.93
C LEU A 56 -3.62 -1.33 7.03
N CYS A 57 -3.42 -1.78 8.26
CA CYS A 57 -2.86 -3.09 8.54
C CYS A 57 -3.91 -3.97 9.19
N PHE A 58 -4.06 -5.18 8.66
CA PHE A 58 -4.90 -6.21 9.22
C PHE A 58 -4.06 -7.39 9.72
N ARG A 59 -4.46 -7.93 10.87
CA ARG A 59 -3.93 -9.16 11.48
C ARG A 59 -5.10 -9.99 11.98
N ASP A 60 -5.16 -11.27 11.59
CA ASP A 60 -6.20 -12.20 12.02
C ASP A 60 -7.63 -11.66 11.86
N GLY A 61 -7.90 -11.02 10.71
CA GLY A 61 -9.22 -10.48 10.38
C GLY A 61 -9.59 -9.21 11.14
N ARG A 62 -8.64 -8.52 11.77
CA ARG A 62 -8.87 -7.28 12.53
C ARG A 62 -7.91 -6.18 12.12
N GLU A 63 -8.39 -4.94 12.13
CA GLU A 63 -7.51 -3.78 11.97
C GLU A 63 -6.56 -3.70 13.17
N ALA A 64 -5.26 -3.74 12.90
CA ALA A 64 -4.20 -3.55 13.90
C ALA A 64 -3.84 -2.07 14.03
N TRP A 65 -3.76 -1.36 12.89
CA TRP A 65 -3.54 0.06 12.83
C TRP A 65 -3.99 0.65 11.48
N SER A 66 -4.23 1.96 11.45
CA SER A 66 -4.55 2.72 10.24
C SER A 66 -3.95 4.12 10.24
N ILE A 67 -3.64 4.61 9.05
CA ILE A 67 -3.23 6.00 8.79
C ILE A 67 -4.07 6.52 7.63
N GLN A 68 -4.74 7.65 7.84
CA GLN A 68 -5.51 8.35 6.81
C GLN A 68 -5.05 9.79 6.72
N TYR A 69 -4.87 10.29 5.50
CA TYR A 69 -4.54 11.67 5.22
C TYR A 69 -5.43 12.23 4.14
N ASP A 70 -5.93 13.44 4.35
CA ASP A 70 -6.73 14.21 3.41
C ASP A 70 -6.19 15.63 3.39
N CYS A 71 -5.78 16.11 2.22
CA CYS A 71 -5.21 17.44 2.08
C CYS A 71 -6.23 18.55 2.38
N GLU A 72 -7.54 18.30 2.24
CA GLU A 72 -8.59 19.29 2.52
C GLU A 72 -8.71 19.55 4.02
N ASN A 73 -8.18 18.66 4.87
CA ASN A 73 -8.11 18.89 6.29
C ASN A 73 -7.10 20.02 6.60
N ASN A 74 -7.62 21.17 7.02
CA ASN A 74 -6.84 22.35 7.42
C ASN A 74 -5.77 22.06 8.48
N ALA A 75 -5.95 21.05 9.34
CA ALA A 75 -4.95 20.69 10.34
C ALA A 75 -3.70 20.05 9.74
N LYS A 76 -3.76 19.59 8.47
CA LYS A 76 -2.69 18.85 7.78
C LYS A 76 -2.13 17.73 8.67
N GLN A 77 -3.03 17.11 9.42
CA GLN A 77 -2.71 16.11 10.42
C GLN A 77 -3.33 14.78 10.00
N PRO A 78 -2.52 13.76 9.68
CA PRO A 78 -3.03 12.43 9.42
C PRO A 78 -3.74 11.88 10.67
N ALA A 79 -4.88 11.22 10.46
CA ALA A 79 -5.50 10.39 11.48
C ALA A 79 -4.68 9.11 11.61
N MET A 80 -4.32 8.74 12.84
CA MET A 80 -3.51 7.56 13.15
C MET A 80 -4.19 6.80 14.27
N ASN A 81 -4.57 5.54 14.02
CA ASN A 81 -5.30 4.70 14.98
C ASN A 81 -4.60 3.37 15.20
N GLY A 82 -4.73 2.82 16.41
CA GLY A 82 -4.16 1.53 16.79
C GLY A 82 -2.65 1.58 17.02
N ASP A 83 -2.00 0.43 16.85
CA ASP A 83 -0.56 0.25 17.11
C ASP A 83 0.29 0.65 15.90
N VAL A 84 0.22 1.94 15.52
CA VAL A 84 0.96 2.49 14.37
C VAL A 84 2.47 2.31 14.55
N PRO A 85 3.20 1.79 13.53
CA PRO A 85 4.64 1.59 13.62
C PRO A 85 5.42 2.88 13.91
N GLN A 86 6.44 2.80 14.77
CA GLN A 86 7.28 3.95 15.14
C GLN A 86 7.89 4.67 13.93
N ILE A 87 8.25 3.92 12.88
CA ILE A 87 8.79 4.46 11.62
C ILE A 87 7.82 5.44 10.94
N ALA A 88 6.50 5.27 11.10
CA ALA A 88 5.53 6.23 10.56
C ALA A 88 5.63 7.60 11.23
N HIS A 89 5.91 7.64 12.54
CA HIS A 89 6.13 8.89 13.27
C HIS A 89 7.44 9.56 12.89
N GLU A 90 8.48 8.79 12.60
CA GLU A 90 9.77 9.28 12.12
C GLU A 90 9.63 9.90 10.72
N ILE A 91 8.98 9.18 9.79
CA ILE A 91 8.65 9.70 8.45
C ILE A 91 7.82 10.98 8.56
N LEU A 92 6.76 11.00 9.37
CA LEU A 92 5.91 12.18 9.53
C LEU A 92 6.71 13.38 10.07
N LYS A 93 7.65 13.15 11.00
CA LYS A 93 8.51 14.22 11.53
C LYS A 93 9.37 14.83 10.43
N ASP A 94 9.95 14.01 9.57
CA ASP A 94 10.81 14.47 8.47
C ASP A 94 10.00 15.20 7.39
N LEU A 95 8.81 14.69 7.05
CA LEU A 95 7.90 15.36 6.11
C LEU A 95 7.42 16.73 6.65
N ARG A 96 7.17 16.83 7.96
CA ARG A 96 6.86 18.13 8.60
C ARG A 96 8.02 19.11 8.53
N ALA A 97 9.25 18.64 8.70
CA ALA A 97 10.43 19.49 8.55
C ALA A 97 10.56 20.02 7.10
N LYS A 98 10.30 19.17 6.10
CA LYS A 98 10.23 19.60 4.68
C LYS A 98 9.13 20.62 4.44
N GLN A 99 7.93 20.38 4.97
CA GLN A 99 6.79 21.29 4.85
C GLN A 99 7.02 22.67 5.46
N GLN A 100 7.83 22.76 6.51
CA GLN A 100 8.22 24.02 7.12
C GLN A 100 9.27 24.77 6.31
N ALA A 101 10.16 24.04 5.63
CA ALA A 101 11.20 24.62 4.79
C ALA A 101 10.66 25.06 3.42
N ASP A 102 9.66 24.36 2.89
CA ASP A 102 9.01 24.65 1.62
C ASP A 102 7.49 24.42 1.73
N ALA A 103 6.71 25.47 1.40
CA ALA A 103 5.25 25.41 1.38
C ALA A 103 4.67 25.22 -0.04
N GLY A 104 5.53 25.00 -1.04
CA GLY A 104 5.14 24.82 -2.45
C GLY A 104 4.53 23.46 -2.76
N ALA A 105 4.65 22.48 -1.86
CA ALA A 105 4.08 21.15 -1.98
C ALA A 105 3.47 20.68 -0.65
N ASP A 106 2.55 19.72 -0.72
CA ASP A 106 2.01 19.02 0.45
C ASP A 106 2.82 17.75 0.71
N TYR A 107 3.87 17.88 1.51
CA TYR A 107 4.78 16.77 1.80
C TYR A 107 4.14 15.72 2.70
N ILE A 108 3.07 16.05 3.42
CA ILE A 108 2.42 15.09 4.33
C ILE A 108 1.67 14.00 3.54
N TYR A 109 1.27 14.32 2.30
CA TYR A 109 0.68 13.37 1.36
C TYR A 109 1.53 12.11 1.15
N ASP A 110 2.87 12.24 1.15
CA ASP A 110 3.80 11.14 0.92
C ASP A 110 3.89 10.13 2.09
N LEU A 111 3.32 10.43 3.26
CA LEU A 111 3.53 9.66 4.48
C LEU A 111 3.26 8.16 4.30
N THR A 112 2.12 7.81 3.73
CA THR A 112 1.68 6.41 3.58
C THR A 112 2.48 5.70 2.49
N ALA A 113 2.87 6.40 1.42
CA ALA A 113 3.73 5.85 0.37
C ALA A 113 5.15 5.53 0.90
N GLU A 114 5.75 6.45 1.67
CA GLU A 114 7.04 6.24 2.33
C GLU A 114 6.98 5.13 3.40
N LEU A 115 5.87 5.05 4.14
CA LEU A 115 5.66 3.96 5.07
C LEU A 115 5.58 2.62 4.35
N GLY A 116 4.84 2.54 3.24
CA GLY A 116 4.76 1.36 2.37
C GLY A 116 6.16 0.90 1.93
N ARG A 117 6.99 1.82 1.43
CA ARG A 117 8.38 1.51 1.06
C ARG A 117 9.15 0.91 2.24
N SER A 118 8.98 1.48 3.43
CA SER A 118 9.72 1.09 4.63
C SER A 118 9.29 -0.27 5.21
N VAL A 119 8.01 -0.63 5.12
CA VAL A 119 7.46 -1.85 5.74
C VAL A 119 7.30 -3.01 4.76
N VAL A 120 6.90 -2.73 3.51
CA VAL A 120 6.70 -3.76 2.47
C VAL A 120 7.81 -3.78 1.41
N GLY A 121 8.68 -2.76 1.37
CA GLY A 121 9.73 -2.66 0.37
C GLY A 121 9.26 -2.15 -1.00
N PHE A 122 8.03 -1.60 -1.08
CA PHE A 122 7.40 -1.16 -2.32
C PHE A 122 6.73 0.21 -2.16
N ARG A 123 6.89 1.08 -3.17
CA ARG A 123 6.19 2.37 -3.31
C ARG A 123 5.56 2.39 -4.72
N HIS A 124 4.28 2.74 -4.81
CA HIS A 124 3.48 2.56 -6.03
C HIS A 124 3.92 3.42 -7.23
N ASP A 125 4.60 4.54 -6.99
CA ASP A 125 5.00 5.57 -7.95
C ASP A 125 6.52 5.62 -8.19
N THR A 126 7.27 4.64 -7.65
CA THR A 126 8.73 4.59 -7.77
C THR A 126 9.13 3.30 -8.49
N ASP A 127 10.07 3.43 -9.44
CA ASP A 127 10.66 2.28 -10.09
C ASP A 127 11.37 1.38 -9.08
N LEU A 128 11.20 0.06 -9.22
CA LEU A 128 11.95 -0.90 -8.43
C LEU A 128 13.42 -0.86 -8.83
N GLU A 129 14.30 -0.68 -7.85
CA GLU A 129 15.77 -0.74 -8.03
C GLU A 129 16.20 -2.20 -8.27
N ARG A 130 15.92 -2.75 -9.46
CA ARG A 130 16.28 -4.12 -9.86
C ARG A 130 16.86 -4.15 -11.27
N ASP A 131 17.77 -5.09 -11.50
CA ASP A 131 18.36 -5.34 -12.83
C ASP A 131 17.36 -6.00 -13.80
N ASP A 132 16.26 -6.56 -13.28
CA ASP A 132 15.21 -7.22 -14.05
C ASP A 132 14.17 -6.20 -14.56
N PRO A 133 13.98 -6.08 -15.90
CA PRO A 133 12.97 -5.18 -16.47
C PRO A 133 11.52 -5.63 -16.22
N GLU A 134 11.29 -6.88 -15.81
CA GLU A 134 9.95 -7.43 -15.52
C GLU A 134 9.86 -7.95 -14.07
N PRO A 135 9.92 -7.07 -13.06
CA PRO A 135 10.04 -7.48 -11.66
C PRO A 135 8.77 -8.11 -11.06
N PHE A 136 7.68 -8.17 -11.84
CA PHE A 136 6.37 -8.66 -11.39
C PHE A 136 5.94 -9.90 -12.15
N GLN A 137 5.42 -10.87 -11.42
CA GLN A 137 4.73 -12.02 -12.00
C GLN A 137 3.24 -11.72 -12.18
N VAL A 138 2.75 -11.76 -13.41
CA VAL A 138 1.33 -11.62 -13.70
C VAL A 138 0.60 -12.93 -13.40
N LEU A 139 -0.28 -12.92 -12.40
CA LEU A 139 -1.16 -14.04 -12.03
C LEU A 139 -2.53 -13.91 -12.71
N SER A 140 -2.56 -13.80 -14.04
CA SER A 140 -3.83 -13.70 -14.78
C SER A 140 -4.29 -15.07 -15.29
N GLU A 141 -5.59 -15.34 -15.23
CA GLU A 141 -6.20 -16.21 -16.25
C GLU A 141 -6.28 -15.43 -17.57
N PRO A 142 -5.97 -16.04 -18.73
CA PRO A 142 -6.16 -15.36 -20.00
C PRO A 142 -7.63 -14.99 -20.14
N VAL A 143 -7.93 -13.69 -20.25
CA VAL A 143 -9.27 -13.20 -20.55
C VAL A 143 -9.74 -13.92 -21.81
N LYS A 144 -10.76 -14.79 -21.69
CA LYS A 144 -11.39 -15.42 -22.85
C LYS A 144 -11.87 -14.29 -23.74
N ARG A 145 -11.19 -14.06 -24.87
CA ARG A 145 -11.66 -13.09 -25.86
C ARG A 145 -13.11 -13.48 -26.18
N PRO A 146 -14.07 -12.55 -26.05
CA PRO A 146 -15.43 -12.85 -26.47
C PRO A 146 -15.36 -13.36 -27.90
N GLN A 147 -15.97 -14.52 -28.16
CA GLN A 147 -16.04 -15.01 -29.53
C GLN A 147 -16.69 -13.91 -30.36
N ALA A 148 -15.93 -13.42 -31.34
CA ALA A 148 -16.44 -12.49 -32.33
C ALA A 148 -17.70 -13.12 -32.94
N TRP A 149 -18.85 -12.49 -32.74
CA TRP A 149 -20.15 -12.97 -33.22
C TRP A 149 -20.21 -13.11 -34.75
N TRP A 150 -19.18 -12.62 -35.46
CA TRP A 150 -19.00 -12.67 -36.90
C TRP A 150 -17.99 -13.73 -37.39
N ARG A 151 -17.41 -14.54 -36.50
CA ARG A 151 -16.51 -15.64 -36.87
C ARG A 151 -17.22 -16.98 -36.67
N PHE A 152 -17.94 -17.42 -37.70
CA PHE A 152 -18.39 -18.80 -37.88
C PHE A 152 -17.41 -19.56 -38.76
#